data_AF-A0A7X7WUK8-F1
#
_entry.id   AF-A0A7X7WUK8-F1
#
_cell.length_a   1.000
_cell.length_b   1.000
_cell.length_c   1.000
_cell.angle_alpha   90.00
_cell.angle_beta   90.00
_cell.angle_gamma   90.00
#
_symmetry.space_group_name_H-M   'P 1'
#
loop_
_entity.id
_entity.type
_entity.pdbx_description
1 polymer ?
#
loop_
_entity_poly.entity_id
_entity_poly.type
_entity_poly.pdbx_seq_one_letter_code
_entity_poly.pdbx_strand_id
1 'polypeptide(L)' 'MMTVALVAGLVLLILIINAVFGVWVYKDAHHRGMKNPVVWIVAVVLTGVPGLIGYLLARPKEDSESTRE' A
#
# COMPACT_ATOMS: atom_id res chain seq x y z
N MET A 1 9.46 11.44 30.16
CA MET A 1 10.56 11.07 29.23
C MET A 1 10.34 9.69 28.62
N MET A 2 10.14 8.62 29.42
CA MET A 2 9.87 7.26 28.91
C MET A 2 8.61 7.14 28.04
N THR A 3 7.50 7.76 28.45
CA THR A 3 6.24 7.77 27.67
C THR A 3 6.40 8.48 26.32
N VAL A 4 7.13 9.59 26.27
CA VAL A 4 7.40 10.33 25.03
C VAL A 4 8.24 9.48 24.07
N ALA A 5 9.24 8.75 24.57
CA ALA A 5 10.06 7.86 23.75
C ALA A 5 9.24 6.71 23.15
N LEU A 6 8.32 6.12 23.92
CA LEU A 6 7.42 5.06 23.43
C LEU A 6 6.47 5.57 22.34
N VAL A 7 5.87 6.76 22.54
CA VAL A 7 5.00 7.38 21.55
C VAL A 7 5.78 7.73 20.28
N ALA A 8 6.97 8.31 20.42
CA ALA A 8 7.82 8.64 19.28
C ALA A 8 8.22 7.39 18.48
N GLY A 9 8.60 6.31 19.16
CA GLY A 9 8.93 5.03 18.51
C GLY A 9 7.73 4.43 17.75
N LEU A 10 6.53 4.48 18.33
CA LEU A 10 5.31 4.01 17.68
C LEU A 10 4.99 4.83 16.41
N VAL A 11 5.09 6.16 16.49
CA VAL A 11 4.88 7.04 15.33
C VAL A 11 5.88 6.73 14.22
N LEU A 12 7.16 6.53 14.56
CA LEU A 12 8.20 6.18 13.61
C LEU A 12 7.93 4.84 12.92
N LEU A 13 7.45 3.83 13.67
CA LEU A 13 7.05 2.54 13.12
C LEU A 13 5.89 2.70 12.12
N ILE A 14 4.86 3.48 12.46
CA ILE A 14 3.71 3.74 11.59
C ILE A 14 4.14 4.46 10.31
N LEU A 15 5.06 5.42 10.40
CA LEU A 15 5.60 6.13 9.24
C LEU A 15 6.37 5.18 8.31
N ILE A 16 7.23 4.31 8.86
CA ILE A 16 7.96 3.31 8.08
C ILE A 16 6.99 2.37 7.37
N ILE A 17 5.97 1.87 8.08
CA ILE A 17 4.96 0.98 7.50
C ILE A 17 4.22 1.66 6.34
N ASN A 18 3.79 2.92 6.51
CA ASN A 18 3.15 3.68 5.44
C ASN A 18 4.07 3.89 4.23
N ALA A 19 5.36 4.19 4.45
CA ALA A 19 6.33 4.34 3.38
C ALA A 19 6.51 3.02 2.60
N VAL A 20 6.65 1.89 3.31
CA VAL A 20 6.76 0.57 2.67
C VAL A 20 5.51 0.24 1.86
N PHE A 21 4.31 0.50 2.40
CA PHE A 21 3.07 0.30 1.65
C PHE A 21 2.97 1.21 0.43
N GLY A 22 3.34 2.48 0.52
CA GLY A 22 3.34 3.39 -0.62
C GLY A 22 4.24 2.93 -1.76
N VAL A 23 5.47 2.50 -1.42
CA VAL A 23 6.42 1.93 -2.40
C VAL A 23 5.89 0.63 -2.99
N TRP A 24 5.31 -0.24 -2.16
CA TRP A 24 4.72 -1.50 -2.61
C TRP A 24 3.54 -1.28 -3.57
N VAL A 25 2.60 -0.39 -3.24
CA VAL A 25 1.46 -0.03 -4.10
C VAL A 25 1.94 0.50 -5.44
N TYR A 26 2.94 1.38 -5.46
CA TYR A 26 3.50 1.88 -6.72
C TYR A 26 4.07 0.76 -7.57
N LYS A 27 4.90 -0.09 -6.96
CA LYS A 27 5.57 -1.18 -7.67
C LYS A 27 4.58 -2.23 -8.18
N ASP A 28 3.57 -2.57 -7.39
CA ASP A 28 2.51 -3.51 -7.75
C ASP A 28 1.61 -2.92 -8.86
N ALA A 29 1.23 -1.64 -8.75
CA ALA A 29 0.43 -0.96 -9.76
C ALA A 29 1.16 -0.83 -11.11
N HIS A 30 2.46 -0.56 -11.06
CA HIS A 30 3.30 -0.49 -12.25
C HIS A 30 3.50 -1.87 -12.90
N HIS A 31 3.73 -2.94 -12.11
CA HIS A 31 3.82 -4.31 -12.63
C HIS A 31 2.51 -4.78 -13.27
N ARG A 32 1.36 -4.42 -12.69
CA ARG A 32 0.03 -4.77 -13.21
C ARG A 32 -0.39 -3.91 -14.41
N GLY A 33 0.47 -3.02 -14.91
CA GLY A 33 0.17 -2.18 -16.08
C GLY A 33 -0.97 -1.19 -15.88
N MET A 34 -1.26 -0.81 -14.63
CA MET A 34 -2.35 0.14 -14.36
C MET A 34 -2.00 1.52 -14.93
N LYS A 35 -2.92 2.11 -15.71
CA LYS A 35 -2.70 3.38 -16.44
C LYS A 35 -2.23 4.54 -15.54
N ASN A 36 -2.72 4.58 -14.29
CA ASN A 36 -2.44 5.67 -13.35
C ASN A 36 -1.97 5.12 -11.98
N PRO A 37 -0.72 4.63 -11.85
CA PRO A 37 -0.19 4.06 -10.61
C PRO A 37 -0.16 5.09 -9.47
N VAL A 38 0.12 6.35 -9.82
CA VAL A 38 0.24 7.46 -8.87
C VAL A 38 -1.06 7.74 -8.13
N VAL A 39 -2.22 7.57 -8.79
CA VAL A 39 -3.54 7.77 -8.16
C VAL A 39 -3.75 6.81 -7.00
N TRP A 40 -3.30 5.56 -7.15
CA TRP A 40 -3.38 4.55 -6.10
C TRP A 40 -2.47 4.86 -4.92
N ILE A 41 -1.25 5.33 -5.16
CA ILE A 41 -0.36 5.79 -4.08
C ILE A 41 -1.03 6.93 -3.31
N VAL A 42 -1.54 7.94 -4.01
CA VAL A 42 -2.16 9.12 -3.39
C VAL A 42 -3.38 8.71 -2.57
N ALA A 43 -4.23 7.82 -3.09
CA ALA A 43 -5.38 7.29 -2.36
C ALA A 43 -4.95 6.57 -1.08
N VAL A 44 -3.94 5.70 -1.15
CA VAL A 44 -3.42 4.92 -0.01
C VAL A 44 -2.73 5.82 1.02
N VAL A 45 -1.96 6.83 0.60
CA VAL A 45 -1.29 7.76 1.52
C VAL A 45 -2.28 8.69 2.22
N LEU A 46 -3.32 9.17 1.54
CA LEU A 46 -4.30 10.09 2.12
C LEU A 46 -5.28 9.40 3.06
N THR A 47 -5.73 8.19 2.69
CA THR A 47 -6.75 7.47 3.47
C THR A 47 -6.16 6.39 4.38
N GLY A 48 -4.88 6.05 4.21
CA GLY A 48 -4.17 5.04 5.00
C GLY A 48 -4.66 3.62 4.69
N VAL A 49 -4.94 2.86 5.75
CA VAL A 49 -5.39 1.47 5.68
C VAL A 49 -6.66 1.30 4.81
N PRO A 50 -7.71 2.14 4.94
CA PRO A 50 -8.86 2.12 4.02
C PRO A 50 -8.49 2.21 2.53
N GLY A 51 -7.53 3.07 2.16
CA GLY A 51 -7.08 3.20 0.78
C GLY A 51 -6.33 1.99 0.29
N LEU A 52 -5.54 1.36 1.17
CA LEU A 52 -4.87 0.09 0.87
C LEU A 52 -5.89 -1.03 0.63
N ILE A 53 -6.96 -1.10 1.43
CA ILE A 53 -8.03 -2.06 1.22
C ILE A 53 -8.72 -1.81 -0.13
N GLY A 54 -9.06 -0.54 -0.43
CA GLY A 54 -9.63 -0.16 -1.72
C GLY A 54 -8.74 -0.52 -2.90
N TYR A 55 -7.43 -0.28 -2.79
CA TYR A 55 -6.42 -0.68 -3.77
C TYR A 55 -6.42 -2.20 -4.00
N LEU A 56 -6.39 -2.98 -2.92
CA LEU A 56 -6.39 -4.45 -2.99
C LEU A 56 -7.65 -5.03 -3.64
N LEU A 57 -8.78 -4.35 -3.53
CA LEU A 57 -10.03 -4.76 -4.18
C LEU A 57 -10.08 -4.38 -5.66
N ALA A 58 -9.52 -3.22 -6.02
CA ALA A 58 -9.54 -2.71 -7.38
C ALA A 58 -8.40 -3.24 -8.26
N ARG A 59 -7.32 -3.74 -7.65
CA ARG A 59 -6.18 -4.27 -8.41
C ARG A 59 -6.63 -5.49 -9.24
N PRO A 60 -6.18 -5.60 -10.50
CA PRO A 60 -6.39 -6.80 -11.31
C PRO A 60 -5.80 -8.01 -10.59
N LYS A 61 -6.53 -9.12 -10.53
CA LYS A 61 -5.96 -10.39 -10.03
C LYS A 61 -4.90 -10.85 -11.04
N GLU A 62 -3.79 -11.40 -10.57
CA GLU A 62 -2.91 -12.16 -11.47
C GLU A 62 -3.66 -13.43 -11.86
N ASP A 63 -3.73 -13.70 -13.16
CA ASP A 63 -4.47 -14.81 -13.74
C ASP A 63 -3.83 -16.14 -13.31
N SER A 64 -4.23 -16.66 -12.15
CA SER A 64 -3.82 -18.00 -11.69
C SER A 64 -4.64 -19.13 -12.36
N GLU A 65 -5.33 -18.82 -13.46
CA GLU A 65 -6.36 -19.67 -14.08
C GLU A 65 -6.05 -19.94 -15.56
N SER A 66 -4.80 -20.29 -15.88
CA SER A 66 -4.40 -20.77 -17.22
C SER A 66 -3.62 -22.10 -17.17
N THR A 67 -3.61 -22.80 -16.03
CA THR A 67 -2.88 -24.08 -15.88
C THR A 67 -3.77 -25.24 -15.40
N ARG A 68 -5.10 -25.15 -15.59
CA ARG A 68 -6.03 -26.24 -15.25
C ARG A 68 -7.18 -26.39 -16.27
N GLU A 69 -6.87 -26.29 -17.55
CA GLU A 69 -7.71 -26.86 -18.63
C GLU A 69 -6.97 -28.03 -19.28
#